data_AF-A0A0S2FGE2-F1
#
_entry.id   AF-A0A0S2FGE2-F1
#
_cell.length_a   1.000
_cell.length_b   1.000
_cell.length_c   1.000
_cell.angle_alpha   90.00
_cell.angle_beta   90.00
_cell.angle_gamma   90.00
#
_symmetry.space_group_name_H-M   'P 1'
#
loop_
_entity.id
_entity.type
_entity.pdbx_description
1 polymer ?
#
loop_
_entity_poly.entity_id
_entity_poly.type
_entity_poly.pdbx_seq_one_letter_code
_entity_poly.pdbx_strand_id
1 'polypeptide(L)'
;MAGMNRQLDAAIDAFAAQPGITMAQAEQLRRSLQADETLLRGLNDAAKQGTLRSFALESVQDDLVGRTDIVSGTMRLPPDALSSAEHGTAASLHTALKLQEMSLRFGNSEYVDSQGRAARVSQEMVSNLQQTLGASPLLLQRTAEAINARPEPHLKSFTVLAGDQGMGAAYDGDAKAMLIPAHRLQAISATNPRGYEQVSMVYAFGHEIQHGFNHERKQGAWSEFKAEVRQIARDGEPVNDYTQPVAKIIRASRVDEAEGEIAGWNAVLSMKQKDNPSFDLDGMKKLTGTRPYLFVTVNSSSLNPLGRSGLRFNDDGSVTPSAENIEAMGKNYFDRASKKGLAESADRVGLGPHKESNYPNYYGRNAIEELITLDRRAARTVGGVEPRMQLNMAALGLEENLIERLGLRVDPRPQERQPYYDSSESPPVLRHFDHTRNGANLNQHIPLEPVSDVLAVAAKPGDPTQPSHPDHRLYGQIRDLVLAQDQQHGRQWDQDSERLSASLLALSKEAGLTRVDHVVFSQKTDRVAAGENVFVVQGRLDDPAHVRAHMKTEEATRTPENASFAKVDALNERMATQPAVPVQTQGQEELARGPSIGR
;
A
#
# COMPACT_ATOMS: atom_id res chain seq x y z
N MET A 1 -1.98 37.10 20.38
CA MET A 1 -0.59 36.61 20.43
C MET A 1 -0.33 36.06 21.81
N ALA A 2 -0.03 34.77 21.92
CA ALA A 2 0.34 34.18 23.20
C ALA A 2 1.63 34.85 23.72
N GLY A 3 1.61 35.34 24.97
CA GLY A 3 2.81 35.84 25.63
C GLY A 3 3.67 34.69 26.19
N MET A 4 4.90 35.00 26.56
CA MET A 4 5.76 34.07 27.30
C MET A 4 5.17 33.82 28.69
N ASN A 5 5.13 32.56 29.13
CA ASN A 5 4.68 32.22 30.48
C ASN A 5 5.80 32.43 31.50
N ARG A 6 5.44 32.44 32.79
CA ARG A 6 6.40 32.71 33.88
C ARG A 6 7.56 31.73 33.92
N GLN A 7 7.35 30.46 33.56
CA GLN A 7 8.37 29.42 33.57
C GLN A 7 9.41 29.63 32.46
N LEU A 8 8.95 29.91 31.24
CA LEU A 8 9.82 30.17 30.10
C LEU A 8 10.59 31.48 30.28
N ASP A 9 9.92 32.51 30.81
CA ASP A 9 10.55 33.81 31.12
C ASP A 9 11.66 33.65 32.16
N ALA A 10 11.40 32.92 33.25
CA ALA A 10 12.39 32.61 34.27
C ALA A 10 13.58 31.79 33.73
N ALA A 11 13.34 30.86 32.80
CA ALA A 11 14.41 30.09 32.16
C ALA A 11 15.35 30.97 31.31
N ILE A 12 14.82 32.00 30.65
CA ILE A 12 15.60 32.97 29.88
C ILE A 12 16.34 33.94 30.81
N ASP A 13 15.70 34.39 31.89
CA ASP A 13 16.35 35.26 32.88
C ASP A 13 17.51 34.51 33.56
N ALA A 14 17.33 33.22 33.87
CA ALA A 14 18.40 32.37 34.38
C ALA A 14 19.53 32.19 33.36
N PHE A 15 19.22 32.10 32.07
CA PHE A 15 20.22 32.09 31.00
C PHE A 15 21.00 33.41 30.92
N ALA A 16 20.31 34.55 31.01
CA ALA A 16 20.93 35.87 31.01
C ALA A 16 21.91 36.09 32.18
N ALA A 17 21.67 35.42 33.31
CA ALA A 17 22.53 35.46 34.49
C ALA A 17 23.75 34.54 34.43
N GLN A 18 23.88 33.67 33.41
CA GLN A 18 25.02 32.76 33.29
C GLN A 18 26.31 33.50 32.92
N PRO A 19 27.47 33.06 33.45
CA PRO A 19 28.76 33.63 33.08
C PRO A 19 29.01 33.55 31.57
N GLY A 20 29.40 34.67 30.95
CA GLY A 20 29.71 34.74 29.52
C GLY A 20 28.50 35.03 28.61
N ILE A 21 27.29 35.13 29.16
CA ILE A 21 26.10 35.54 28.39
C ILE A 21 25.94 37.06 28.44
N THR A 22 25.79 37.67 27.27
CA THR A 22 25.53 39.11 27.15
C THR A 22 24.02 39.39 27.18
N MET A 23 23.64 40.58 27.65
CA MET A 23 22.25 41.05 27.61
C MET A 23 21.65 40.99 26.19
N ALA A 24 22.46 41.33 25.18
CA ALA A 24 22.06 41.28 23.77
C ALA A 24 21.71 39.85 23.30
N GLN A 25 22.45 38.83 23.76
CA GLN A 25 22.15 37.42 23.42
C GLN A 25 20.83 36.96 24.06
N ALA A 26 20.58 37.34 25.33
CA ALA A 26 19.32 37.01 26.00
C ALA A 26 18.12 37.72 25.36
N GLU A 27 18.27 38.99 25.00
CA GLU A 27 17.25 39.75 24.24
C GLU A 27 17.00 39.14 22.86
N GLN A 28 18.06 38.69 22.18
CA GLN A 28 17.93 38.02 20.89
C GLN A 28 17.12 36.73 21.00
N LEU A 29 17.38 35.90 22.02
CA LEU A 29 16.58 34.71 22.31
C LEU A 29 15.10 35.07 22.54
N ARG A 30 14.81 36.07 23.40
CA ARG A 30 13.43 36.53 23.64
C ARG A 30 12.74 36.97 22.36
N ARG A 31 13.41 37.79 21.53
CA ARG A 31 12.86 38.30 20.27
C ARG A 31 12.59 37.17 19.27
N SER A 32 13.51 36.23 19.11
CA SER A 32 13.33 35.08 18.21
C SER A 32 12.14 34.21 18.61
N LEU A 33 11.93 33.99 19.90
CA LEU A 33 10.75 33.25 20.39
C LEU A 33 9.46 34.03 20.14
N GLN A 34 9.43 35.33 20.42
CA GLN A 34 8.25 36.15 20.20
C GLN A 34 7.87 36.31 18.72
N ALA A 35 8.83 36.14 17.81
CA ALA A 35 8.61 36.24 16.37
C ALA A 35 7.90 35.02 15.75
N ASP A 36 7.78 33.90 16.47
CA ASP A 36 7.12 32.67 15.97
C ASP A 36 6.16 32.10 17.02
N GLU A 37 4.87 32.33 16.79
CA GLU A 37 3.81 31.95 17.72
C GLU A 37 3.70 30.43 17.91
N THR A 38 4.08 29.61 16.93
CA THR A 38 4.05 28.16 17.07
C THR A 38 5.20 27.68 17.93
N LEU A 39 6.41 28.16 17.68
CA LEU A 39 7.58 27.88 18.51
C LEU A 39 7.36 28.35 19.96
N LEU A 40 6.86 29.57 20.15
CA LEU A 40 6.60 30.12 21.48
C LEU A 40 5.58 29.29 22.26
N ARG A 41 4.51 28.82 21.60
CA ARG A 41 3.54 27.92 22.23
C ARG A 41 4.18 26.59 22.66
N GLY A 42 4.96 25.96 21.78
CA GLY A 42 5.65 24.71 22.08
C GLY A 42 6.59 24.83 23.28
N LEU A 43 7.44 25.86 23.31
CA LEU A 43 8.35 26.07 24.44
C LEU A 43 7.65 26.53 25.72
N ASN A 44 6.55 27.29 25.63
CA ASN A 44 5.71 27.60 26.79
C ASN A 44 5.14 26.31 27.41
N ASP A 45 4.59 25.41 26.59
CA ASP A 45 4.04 24.15 27.07
C ASP A 45 5.12 23.27 27.70
N ALA A 46 6.30 23.19 27.06
CA ALA A 46 7.45 22.46 27.61
C ALA A 46 7.93 23.05 28.95
N ALA A 47 8.02 24.38 29.06
CA ALA A 47 8.41 25.04 30.30
C ALA A 47 7.38 24.85 31.41
N LYS A 48 6.09 24.89 31.07
CA LYS A 48 4.98 24.64 32.00
C LYS A 48 4.97 23.20 32.53
N GLN A 49 5.32 22.23 31.67
CA GLN A 49 5.44 20.82 32.04
C GLN A 49 6.76 20.49 32.75
N GLY A 50 7.71 21.44 32.79
CA GLY A 50 9.02 21.25 33.40
C GLY A 50 9.95 20.33 32.59
N THR A 51 9.64 20.10 31.30
CA THR A 51 10.51 19.39 30.36
C THR A 51 11.55 20.32 29.75
N LEU A 52 11.23 21.61 29.60
CA LEU A 52 12.20 22.70 29.44
C LEU A 52 12.39 23.42 30.78
N ARG A 53 13.63 23.56 31.24
CA ARG A 53 13.95 24.18 32.54
C ARG A 53 14.97 25.31 32.40
N SER A 54 15.86 25.23 31.43
CA SER A 54 16.94 26.20 31.26
C SER A 54 17.45 26.25 29.82
N PHE A 55 18.09 27.36 29.48
CA PHE A 55 18.94 27.47 28.30
C PHE A 55 20.41 27.52 28.70
N ALA A 56 21.30 27.12 27.80
CA ALA A 56 22.74 27.27 27.94
C ALA A 56 23.38 27.46 26.56
N LEU A 57 24.66 27.86 26.52
CA LEU A 57 25.44 27.79 25.28
C LEU A 57 25.97 26.38 25.07
N GLU A 58 26.06 25.99 23.81
CA GLU A 58 26.78 24.78 23.42
C GLU A 58 28.29 24.98 23.59
N SER A 59 28.98 23.95 24.08
CA SER A 59 30.42 24.01 24.37
C SER A 59 31.30 23.63 23.19
N VAL A 60 30.72 22.99 22.18
CA VAL A 60 31.44 22.54 20.98
C VAL A 60 31.35 23.64 19.91
N GLN A 61 32.49 24.20 19.53
CA GLN A 61 32.59 25.06 18.34
C GLN A 61 32.23 24.21 17.10
N ASP A 62 31.40 24.76 16.21
CA ASP A 62 30.82 24.11 15.01
C ASP A 62 29.58 23.22 15.20
N ASP A 63 28.96 23.20 16.39
CA ASP A 63 27.59 22.65 16.54
C ASP A 63 26.56 23.67 16.04
N LEU A 64 26.20 23.55 14.76
CA LEU A 64 25.24 24.42 14.08
C LEU A 64 23.77 24.18 14.49
N VAL A 65 23.50 23.14 15.28
CA VAL A 65 22.15 22.65 15.59
C VAL A 65 21.74 23.01 17.02
N GLY A 66 22.70 22.97 17.94
CA GLY A 66 22.45 22.99 19.38
C GLY A 66 22.05 21.61 19.89
N ARG A 67 21.76 21.51 21.19
CA ARG A 67 21.44 20.23 21.83
C ARG A 67 20.40 20.32 22.91
N THR A 68 19.58 19.28 23.03
CA THR A 68 18.64 19.14 24.14
C THR A 68 19.06 17.99 25.06
N ASP A 69 19.17 18.29 26.35
CA ASP A 69 19.29 17.30 27.41
C ASP A 69 17.93 17.19 28.11
N ILE A 70 17.22 16.08 27.85
CA ILE A 70 15.89 15.80 28.39
C ILE A 70 15.92 15.37 29.86
N VAL A 71 17.09 14.98 30.39
CA VAL A 71 17.24 14.62 31.81
C VAL A 71 17.30 15.90 32.64
N SER A 72 18.13 16.86 32.23
CA SER A 72 18.23 18.16 32.91
C SER A 72 17.14 19.15 32.50
N GLY A 73 16.53 18.96 31.32
CA GLY A 73 15.63 19.92 30.69
C GLY A 73 16.36 21.15 30.13
N THR A 74 17.64 21.01 29.78
CA THR A 74 18.47 22.11 29.28
C THR A 74 18.48 22.11 27.75
N MET A 75 18.13 23.25 27.14
CA MET A 75 18.31 23.50 25.72
C MET A 75 19.59 24.31 25.48
N ARG A 76 20.59 23.68 24.88
CA ARG A 76 21.87 24.28 24.49
C ARG A 76 21.78 24.88 23.10
N LEU A 77 22.10 26.16 22.98
CA LEU A 77 22.02 26.91 21.74
C LEU A 77 23.41 27.12 21.14
N PRO A 78 23.54 27.10 19.80
CA PRO A 78 24.80 27.44 19.14
C PRO A 78 25.24 28.86 19.52
N PRO A 79 26.50 29.05 19.98
CA PRO A 79 27.01 30.38 20.33
C PRO A 79 26.89 31.40 19.18
N ASP A 80 27.22 30.97 17.96
CA ASP A 80 27.24 31.84 16.78
C ASP A 80 25.84 32.30 16.37
N ALA A 81 24.83 31.47 16.62
CA ALA A 81 23.44 31.80 16.32
C ALA A 81 22.90 32.95 17.19
N LEU A 82 23.44 33.14 18.38
CA LEU A 82 23.07 34.22 19.30
C LEU A 82 23.88 35.50 19.08
N SER A 83 24.92 35.48 18.24
CA SER A 83 25.75 36.65 17.96
C SER A 83 25.05 37.63 17.01
N SER A 84 25.27 38.95 17.21
CA SER A 84 24.72 40.02 16.38
C SER A 84 25.62 40.43 15.21
N ALA A 85 26.75 39.75 15.02
CA ALA A 85 27.73 40.06 13.97
C ALA A 85 27.35 39.36 12.66
N GLU A 86 27.80 39.89 11.52
CA GLU A 86 27.47 39.50 10.13
C GLU A 86 27.54 38.01 9.76
N HIS A 87 27.98 37.14 10.67
CA HIS A 87 28.10 35.69 10.51
C HIS A 87 27.02 34.88 11.27
N GLY A 88 26.32 35.49 12.24
CA GLY A 88 25.19 34.91 12.96
C GLY A 88 23.87 35.43 12.42
N THR A 89 23.21 34.71 11.52
CA THR A 89 21.90 35.16 11.03
C THR A 89 20.81 34.81 12.04
N ALA A 90 19.85 35.71 12.27
CA ALA A 90 18.66 35.42 13.08
C ALA A 90 17.90 34.15 12.60
N ALA A 91 18.06 33.80 11.32
CA ALA A 91 17.55 32.56 10.73
C ALA A 91 18.22 31.30 11.31
N SER A 92 19.51 31.36 11.66
CA SER A 92 20.25 30.26 12.29
C SER A 92 19.73 29.97 13.70
N LEU A 93 19.50 31.00 14.53
CA LEU A 93 18.91 30.82 15.87
C LEU A 93 17.49 30.29 15.79
N HIS A 94 16.70 30.83 14.87
CA HIS A 94 15.33 30.38 14.66
C HIS A 94 15.25 28.89 14.32
N THR A 95 16.12 28.45 13.42
CA THR A 95 16.27 27.05 13.01
C THR A 95 16.68 26.18 14.19
N ALA A 96 17.71 26.58 14.94
CA ALA A 96 18.16 25.84 16.12
C ALA A 96 17.03 25.68 17.14
N LEU A 97 16.31 26.75 17.48
CA LEU A 97 15.22 26.70 18.46
C LEU A 97 14.08 25.76 18.02
N LYS A 98 13.67 25.81 16.75
CA LYS A 98 12.67 24.87 16.22
C LYS A 98 13.13 23.43 16.28
N LEU A 99 14.37 23.18 15.86
CA LEU A 99 14.91 21.83 15.85
C LEU A 99 15.03 21.26 17.27
N GLN A 100 15.48 22.09 18.22
CA GLN A 100 15.54 21.70 19.63
C GLN A 100 14.16 21.55 20.28
N GLU A 101 13.15 22.35 19.92
CA GLU A 101 11.76 22.11 20.34
C GLU A 101 11.28 20.73 19.88
N MET A 102 11.53 20.39 18.61
CA MET A 102 11.15 19.10 18.05
C MET A 102 11.89 17.95 18.74
N SER A 103 13.20 18.09 19.00
CA SER A 103 14.00 17.12 19.75
C SER A 103 13.52 16.96 21.20
N LEU A 104 13.12 18.07 21.85
CA LEU A 104 12.58 18.05 23.20
C LEU A 104 11.25 17.30 23.27
N ARG A 105 10.32 17.57 22.35
CA ARG A 105 9.05 16.81 22.25
C ARG A 105 9.30 15.34 21.97
N PHE A 106 10.18 15.02 21.03
CA PHE A 106 10.54 13.64 20.72
C PHE A 106 11.11 12.93 21.95
N GLY A 107 12.06 13.55 22.65
CA GLY A 107 12.70 12.98 23.82
C GLY A 107 11.78 12.79 25.03
N ASN A 108 10.70 13.56 25.12
CA ASN A 108 9.69 13.40 26.17
C ASN A 108 8.48 12.56 25.72
N SER A 109 8.57 11.86 24.60
CA SER A 109 7.49 11.00 24.09
C SER A 109 7.59 9.55 24.57
N GLU A 110 6.44 8.87 24.52
CA GLU A 110 6.32 7.43 24.76
C GLU A 110 6.08 6.70 23.43
N TYR A 111 6.52 5.45 23.35
CA TYR A 111 6.35 4.60 22.18
C TYR A 111 6.11 3.14 22.61
N VAL A 112 5.66 2.31 21.67
CA VAL A 112 5.49 0.87 21.89
C VAL A 112 6.71 0.14 21.35
N ASP A 113 7.42 -0.59 22.21
CA ASP A 113 8.60 -1.36 21.83
C ASP A 113 8.26 -2.59 20.98
N SER A 114 9.29 -3.30 20.51
CA SER A 114 9.11 -4.51 19.69
C SER A 114 8.41 -5.67 20.42
N GLN A 115 8.25 -5.59 21.73
CA GLN A 115 7.53 -6.55 22.57
C GLN A 115 6.10 -6.08 22.89
N GLY A 116 5.65 -4.97 22.29
CA GLY A 116 4.31 -4.42 22.54
C GLY A 116 4.19 -3.65 23.85
N ARG A 117 5.31 -3.29 24.51
CA ARG A 117 5.29 -2.62 25.81
C ARG A 117 5.49 -1.12 25.65
N ALA A 118 4.84 -0.34 26.51
CA ALA A 118 5.09 1.09 26.60
C ALA A 118 6.54 1.34 27.06
N ALA A 119 7.24 2.18 26.32
CA ALA A 119 8.61 2.61 26.56
C ALA A 119 8.72 4.12 26.38
N ARG A 120 9.77 4.72 26.95
CA ARG A 120 10.08 6.14 26.80
C ARG A 120 11.30 6.32 25.93
N VAL A 121 11.30 7.40 25.15
CA VAL A 121 12.52 7.82 24.45
C VAL A 121 13.61 8.14 25.48
N SER A 122 14.80 7.58 25.28
CA SER A 122 15.94 7.81 26.17
C SER A 122 16.77 9.01 25.74
N GLN A 123 17.56 9.58 26.65
CA GLN A 123 18.54 10.63 26.30
C GLN A 123 19.49 10.17 25.20
N GLU A 124 19.87 8.89 25.21
CA GLU A 124 20.73 8.31 24.19
C GLU A 124 20.09 8.41 22.79
N MET A 125 18.79 8.09 22.67
CA MET A 125 18.07 8.21 21.41
C MET A 125 18.01 9.65 20.91
N VAL A 126 17.79 10.61 21.82
CA VAL A 126 17.81 12.05 21.52
C VAL A 126 19.20 12.49 21.05
N SER A 127 20.25 12.04 21.74
CA SER A 127 21.64 12.33 21.37
C SER A 127 21.97 11.78 19.98
N ASN A 128 21.60 10.54 19.68
CA ASN A 128 21.84 9.90 18.38
C ASN A 128 21.04 10.58 17.25
N LEU A 129 19.81 11.04 17.53
CA LEU A 129 19.00 11.85 16.61
C LEU A 129 19.71 13.16 16.27
N GLN A 130 20.09 13.93 17.29
CA GLN A 130 20.79 15.21 17.10
C GLN A 130 22.15 15.03 16.42
N GLN A 131 22.88 13.96 16.76
CA GLN A 131 24.15 13.64 16.14
C GLN A 131 23.98 13.28 14.65
N THR A 132 22.89 12.63 14.25
CA THR A 132 22.57 12.36 12.85
C THR A 132 22.33 13.66 12.09
N LEU A 133 21.49 14.55 12.63
CA LEU A 133 21.13 15.83 12.01
C LEU A 133 22.34 16.74 11.80
N GLY A 134 23.26 16.79 12.78
CA GLY A 134 24.48 17.60 12.70
C GLY A 134 25.66 16.94 11.96
N ALA A 135 25.52 15.68 11.52
CA ALA A 135 26.61 14.95 10.87
C ALA A 135 26.94 15.45 9.46
N SER A 136 25.92 15.91 8.73
CA SER A 136 26.02 16.32 7.33
C SER A 136 25.61 17.78 7.16
N PRO A 137 26.51 18.66 6.67
CA PRO A 137 26.16 20.05 6.38
C PRO A 137 24.97 20.18 5.44
N LEU A 138 24.91 19.36 4.38
CA LEU A 138 23.78 19.34 3.46
C LEU A 138 22.49 18.86 4.13
N LEU A 139 22.55 17.79 4.94
CA LEU A 139 21.36 17.31 5.66
C LEU A 139 20.79 18.38 6.59
N LEU A 140 21.67 19.07 7.31
CA LEU A 140 21.27 20.15 8.21
C LEU A 140 20.63 21.29 7.43
N GLN A 141 21.23 21.71 6.32
CA GLN A 141 20.67 22.74 5.45
C GLN A 141 19.26 22.34 4.97
N ARG A 142 19.10 21.12 4.44
CA ARG A 142 17.81 20.62 3.95
C ARG A 142 16.78 20.50 5.07
N THR A 143 17.20 20.11 6.27
CA THR A 143 16.34 20.12 7.47
C THR A 143 15.87 21.53 7.81
N ALA A 144 16.79 22.50 7.79
CA ALA A 144 16.48 23.91 8.06
C ALA A 144 15.49 24.48 7.04
N GLU A 145 15.69 24.19 5.75
CA GLU A 145 14.76 24.52 4.68
C GLU A 145 13.37 23.88 4.93
N ALA A 146 13.34 22.59 5.29
CA ALA A 146 12.10 21.86 5.55
C ALA A 146 11.28 22.43 6.73
N ILE A 147 11.91 22.77 7.86
CA ILE A 147 11.21 23.29 9.04
C ILE A 147 10.85 24.79 8.92
N ASN A 148 11.49 25.50 7.98
CA ASN A 148 11.25 26.93 7.77
C ASN A 148 10.44 27.25 6.52
N ALA A 149 10.12 26.26 5.68
CA ALA A 149 9.28 26.44 4.51
C ALA A 149 7.94 27.13 4.84
N ARG A 150 7.40 27.81 3.83
CA ARG A 150 6.16 28.59 3.87
C ARG A 150 5.32 28.30 2.61
N PRO A 151 3.98 28.37 2.68
CA PRO A 151 3.18 28.77 3.85
C PRO A 151 3.19 27.74 4.99
N GLU A 152 3.48 26.47 4.69
CA GLU A 152 3.63 25.40 5.67
C GLU A 152 5.03 24.77 5.64
N PRO A 153 5.55 24.29 6.79
CA PRO A 153 6.78 23.54 6.82
C PRO A 153 6.61 22.12 6.25
N HIS A 154 7.66 21.61 5.61
CA HIS A 154 7.77 20.22 5.17
C HIS A 154 8.07 19.25 6.32
N LEU A 155 8.56 19.73 7.47
CA LEU A 155 8.82 18.91 8.65
C LEU A 155 8.36 19.63 9.93
N LYS A 156 7.55 18.95 10.75
CA LYS A 156 6.95 19.46 11.99
C LYS A 156 7.34 18.63 13.22
N SER A 157 7.74 17.37 13.08
CA SER A 157 8.13 16.54 14.22
C SER A 157 8.96 15.30 13.87
N PHE A 158 9.63 14.76 14.88
CA PHE A 158 10.17 13.39 14.90
C PHE A 158 9.29 12.53 15.81
N THR A 159 9.06 11.29 15.40
CA THR A 159 8.28 10.31 16.17
C THR A 159 8.92 8.93 16.07
N VAL A 160 8.76 8.08 17.08
CA VAL A 160 9.18 6.69 16.98
C VAL A 160 8.20 5.92 16.07
N LEU A 161 8.72 5.19 15.08
CA LEU A 161 7.92 4.31 14.25
C LEU A 161 7.42 3.11 15.08
N ALA A 162 6.11 2.88 15.06
CA ALA A 162 5.51 1.72 15.72
C ALA A 162 5.81 0.43 14.94
N GLY A 163 6.45 -0.53 15.60
CA GLY A 163 6.86 -1.81 15.01
C GLY A 163 8.10 -1.72 14.12
N ASP A 164 8.66 -2.88 13.78
CA ASP A 164 9.79 -3.00 12.85
C ASP A 164 9.27 -3.40 11.46
N GLN A 165 9.23 -2.43 10.54
CA GLN A 165 8.89 -2.68 9.13
C GLN A 165 10.13 -2.86 8.24
N GLY A 166 11.33 -2.99 8.83
CA GLY A 166 12.59 -3.08 8.08
C GLY A 166 12.98 -1.80 7.34
N MET A 167 12.34 -0.67 7.66
CA MET A 167 12.62 0.64 7.08
C MET A 167 13.74 1.34 7.86
N GLY A 168 14.53 2.18 7.19
CA GLY A 168 15.57 2.99 7.85
C GLY A 168 14.97 4.16 8.64
N ALA A 169 13.98 4.80 8.05
CA ALA A 169 13.03 5.76 8.60
C ALA A 169 11.81 5.77 7.67
N ALA A 170 10.81 6.60 7.94
CA ALA A 170 9.70 6.88 7.04
C ALA A 170 9.26 8.34 7.19
N TYR A 171 8.54 8.87 6.21
CA TYR A 171 7.91 10.18 6.27
C TYR A 171 6.38 10.06 6.21
N ASP A 172 5.70 10.70 7.16
CA ASP A 172 4.25 10.92 7.14
C ASP A 172 3.97 12.33 6.65
N GLY A 173 3.40 12.41 5.46
CA GLY A 173 3.13 13.67 4.79
C GLY A 173 1.94 14.45 5.32
N ASP A 174 0.98 13.80 5.96
CA ASP A 174 -0.16 14.48 6.58
C ASP A 174 0.28 15.15 7.88
N ALA A 175 1.01 14.39 8.72
CA ALA A 175 1.57 14.90 9.97
C ALA A 175 2.80 15.79 9.77
N LYS A 176 3.43 15.75 8.58
CA LYS A 176 4.77 16.30 8.31
C LYS A 176 5.80 15.75 9.30
N ALA A 177 5.76 14.46 9.57
CA ALA A 177 6.54 13.83 10.62
C ALA A 177 7.53 12.82 10.05
N MET A 178 8.76 12.84 10.57
CA MET A 178 9.73 11.77 10.32
C MET A 178 9.54 10.68 11.38
N LEU A 179 9.27 9.46 10.95
CA LEU A 179 9.09 8.29 11.79
C LEU A 179 10.37 7.47 11.81
N ILE A 180 10.92 7.23 13.00
CA ILE A 180 12.23 6.62 13.18
C ILE A 180 12.07 5.34 14.00
N PRO A 181 12.45 4.16 13.50
CA PRO A 181 12.42 2.94 14.30
C PRO A 181 13.32 3.10 15.54
N ALA A 182 12.81 2.77 16.73
CA ALA A 182 13.53 3.00 17.99
C ALA A 182 14.93 2.36 17.99
N HIS A 183 15.05 1.12 17.48
CA HIS A 183 16.31 0.38 17.45
C HIS A 183 17.41 1.10 16.64
N ARG A 184 17.04 1.97 15.70
CA ARG A 184 17.99 2.74 14.89
C ARG A 184 18.65 3.87 15.66
N LEU A 185 18.09 4.26 16.81
CA LEU A 185 18.61 5.30 17.69
C LEU A 185 19.20 4.74 19.00
N GLN A 186 19.24 3.42 19.15
CA GLN A 186 19.71 2.74 20.37
C GLN A 186 21.07 2.08 20.13
N ALA A 187 21.91 1.99 21.15
CA ALA A 187 23.18 1.30 21.11
C ALA A 187 23.06 -0.20 20.87
N ILE A 188 24.23 -0.81 20.65
CA ILE A 188 24.38 -2.25 20.52
C ILE A 188 23.87 -2.94 21.80
N SER A 189 23.00 -3.93 21.60
CA SER A 189 22.51 -4.80 22.66
C SER A 189 22.26 -6.21 22.11
N ALA A 190 21.91 -7.15 22.99
CA ALA A 190 21.56 -8.51 22.56
C ALA A 190 20.35 -8.54 21.60
N THR A 191 19.41 -7.60 21.73
CA THR A 191 18.24 -7.47 20.86
C THR A 191 18.41 -6.46 19.74
N ASN A 192 19.52 -5.69 19.74
CA ASN A 192 19.88 -4.73 18.71
C ASN A 192 21.39 -4.85 18.38
N PRO A 193 21.82 -5.92 17.69
CA PRO A 193 23.24 -6.21 17.52
C PRO A 193 23.99 -5.22 16.63
N ARG A 194 23.28 -4.46 15.79
CA ARG A 194 23.89 -3.40 14.96
C ARG A 194 24.00 -2.07 15.69
N GLY A 195 23.10 -1.80 16.63
CA GLY A 195 23.04 -0.51 17.30
C GLY A 195 22.76 0.64 16.34
N TYR A 196 23.09 1.84 16.80
CA TYR A 196 23.04 3.07 16.02
C TYR A 196 24.18 3.10 14.97
N GLU A 197 23.80 3.24 13.70
CA GLU A 197 24.71 3.35 12.56
C GLU A 197 24.55 4.72 11.88
N GLN A 198 25.39 5.69 12.24
CA GLN A 198 25.24 7.09 11.81
C GLN A 198 25.17 7.27 10.28
N VAL A 199 26.00 6.57 9.50
CA VAL A 199 25.98 6.67 8.02
C VAL A 199 24.63 6.23 7.45
N SER A 200 24.12 5.09 7.90
CA SER A 200 22.81 4.57 7.50
C SER A 200 21.67 5.51 7.90
N MET A 201 21.83 6.22 9.03
CA MET A 201 20.85 7.20 9.52
C MET A 201 20.87 8.50 8.73
N VAL A 202 22.04 9.04 8.41
CA VAL A 202 22.19 10.22 7.55
C VAL A 202 21.58 9.97 6.17
N TYR A 203 21.82 8.78 5.60
CA TYR A 203 21.21 8.39 4.33
C TYR A 203 19.67 8.40 4.41
N ALA A 204 19.12 7.71 5.42
CA ALA A 204 17.68 7.62 5.62
C ALA A 204 17.07 9.01 5.84
N PHE A 205 17.68 9.87 6.65
CA PHE A 205 17.15 11.21 6.91
C PHE A 205 17.19 12.11 5.67
N GLY A 206 18.26 12.05 4.89
CA GLY A 206 18.33 12.76 3.61
C GLY A 206 17.21 12.34 2.66
N HIS A 207 16.94 11.03 2.59
CA HIS A 207 15.86 10.44 1.81
C HIS A 207 14.48 10.89 2.31
N GLU A 208 14.16 10.68 3.59
CA GLU A 208 12.83 10.97 4.13
C GLU A 208 12.49 12.48 4.14
N ILE A 209 13.49 13.36 4.35
CA ILE A 209 13.27 14.81 4.26
C ILE A 209 12.90 15.21 2.83
N GLN A 210 13.48 14.55 1.82
CA GLN A 210 13.16 14.83 0.43
C GLN A 210 11.70 14.50 0.10
N HIS A 211 11.12 13.45 0.69
CA HIS A 211 9.68 13.19 0.59
C HIS A 211 8.84 14.35 1.12
N GLY A 212 9.30 15.06 2.15
CA GLY A 212 8.63 16.26 2.66
C GLY A 212 8.55 17.40 1.64
N PHE A 213 9.63 17.63 0.88
CA PHE A 213 9.63 18.60 -0.23
C PHE A 213 8.75 18.16 -1.38
N ASN A 214 8.68 16.85 -1.63
CA ASN A 214 7.92 16.28 -2.74
C ASN A 214 6.44 16.10 -2.44
N HIS A 215 6.04 16.18 -1.17
CA HIS A 215 4.72 15.78 -0.72
C HIS A 215 3.57 16.54 -1.41
N GLU A 216 3.68 17.86 -1.60
CA GLU A 216 2.62 18.63 -2.27
C GLU A 216 2.38 18.13 -3.70
N ARG A 217 3.48 17.88 -4.44
CA ARG A 217 3.43 17.29 -5.77
C ARG A 217 2.81 15.88 -5.73
N LYS A 218 3.12 15.08 -4.71
CA LYS A 218 2.59 13.72 -4.57
C LYS A 218 1.09 13.70 -4.23
N GLN A 219 0.64 14.58 -3.33
CA GLN A 219 -0.77 14.80 -3.02
C GLN A 219 -1.57 15.31 -4.21
N GLY A 220 -0.97 16.19 -5.02
CA GLY A 220 -1.53 16.63 -6.29
C GLY A 220 -1.78 15.46 -7.24
N ALA A 221 -0.79 14.58 -7.42
CA ALA A 221 -0.92 13.38 -8.25
C ALA A 221 -2.02 12.42 -7.74
N TRP A 222 -2.15 12.24 -6.42
CA TRP A 222 -3.25 11.46 -5.84
C TRP A 222 -4.61 12.12 -6.05
N SER A 223 -4.68 13.44 -5.97
CA SER A 223 -5.92 14.19 -6.22
C SER A 223 -6.37 14.05 -7.67
N GLU A 224 -5.44 14.16 -8.62
CA GLU A 224 -5.68 13.92 -10.05
C GLU A 224 -6.13 12.47 -10.29
N PHE A 225 -5.40 11.49 -9.77
CA PHE A 225 -5.77 10.07 -9.87
C PHE A 225 -7.22 9.81 -9.41
N LYS A 226 -7.60 10.34 -8.23
CA LYS A 226 -8.96 10.16 -7.70
C LYS A 226 -10.01 10.87 -8.56
N ALA A 227 -9.67 11.98 -9.19
CA ALA A 227 -10.57 12.69 -10.09
C ALA A 227 -10.79 11.89 -11.37
N GLU A 228 -9.72 11.39 -11.99
CA GLU A 228 -9.78 10.58 -13.21
C GLU A 228 -10.53 9.27 -13.00
N VAL A 229 -10.26 8.56 -11.91
CA VAL A 229 -10.98 7.33 -11.57
C VAL A 229 -12.48 7.59 -11.43
N ARG A 230 -12.89 8.69 -10.77
CA ARG A 230 -14.31 9.03 -10.64
C ARG A 230 -14.94 9.45 -11.96
N GLN A 231 -14.16 10.05 -12.86
CA GLN A 231 -14.62 10.43 -14.18
C GLN A 231 -14.90 9.18 -15.03
N ILE A 232 -13.92 8.27 -15.12
CA ILE A 232 -14.05 6.99 -15.84
C ILE A 232 -15.21 6.17 -15.27
N ALA A 233 -15.28 6.02 -13.93
CA ALA A 233 -16.34 5.26 -13.29
C ALA A 233 -17.77 5.78 -13.58
N ARG A 234 -17.92 7.03 -14.03
CA ARG A 234 -19.22 7.69 -14.24
C ARG A 234 -19.48 8.05 -15.70
N ASP A 235 -18.57 7.68 -16.60
CA ASP A 235 -18.75 7.96 -18.01
C ASP A 235 -19.84 7.07 -18.63
N GLY A 236 -20.09 7.27 -19.92
CA GLY A 236 -21.09 6.53 -20.66
C GLY A 236 -20.56 5.23 -21.27
N GLU A 237 -19.41 4.72 -20.83
CA GLU A 237 -18.79 3.51 -21.37
C GLU A 237 -18.96 2.33 -20.40
N PRO A 238 -19.25 1.11 -20.90
CA PRO A 238 -19.35 -0.07 -20.07
C PRO A 238 -17.98 -0.66 -19.68
N VAL A 239 -16.87 -0.16 -20.26
CA VAL A 239 -15.50 -0.61 -19.97
C VAL A 239 -14.72 0.53 -19.34
N ASN A 240 -14.45 0.38 -18.05
CA ASN A 240 -13.71 1.35 -17.24
C ASN A 240 -12.21 0.99 -17.27
N ASP A 241 -11.46 1.53 -18.23
CA ASP A 241 -10.02 1.30 -18.32
C ASP A 241 -9.23 2.27 -17.42
N TYR A 242 -8.69 1.75 -16.33
CA TYR A 242 -7.95 2.52 -15.33
C TYR A 242 -6.43 2.47 -15.51
N THR A 243 -5.94 1.91 -16.60
CA THR A 243 -4.49 1.73 -16.84
C THR A 243 -3.75 3.07 -16.78
N GLN A 244 -4.26 4.11 -17.44
CA GLN A 244 -3.58 5.42 -17.48
C GLN A 244 -3.53 6.12 -16.11
N PRO A 245 -4.63 6.25 -15.35
CA PRO A 245 -4.58 6.80 -13.99
C PRO A 245 -3.60 6.06 -13.08
N VAL A 246 -3.61 4.72 -13.10
CA VAL A 246 -2.71 3.90 -12.28
C VAL A 246 -1.24 4.10 -12.69
N ALA A 247 -0.96 4.18 -13.99
CA ALA A 247 0.39 4.44 -14.50
C ALA A 247 0.93 5.81 -14.02
N LYS A 248 0.10 6.86 -14.04
CA LYS A 248 0.48 8.20 -13.59
C LYS A 248 0.89 8.21 -12.12
N ILE A 249 0.12 7.56 -11.24
CA ILE A 249 0.43 7.58 -9.80
C ILE A 249 1.65 6.72 -9.45
N ILE A 250 1.86 5.58 -10.15
CA ILE A 250 3.09 4.77 -10.03
C ILE A 250 4.29 5.60 -10.47
N ARG A 251 4.20 6.30 -11.61
CA ARG A 251 5.27 7.18 -12.09
C ARG A 251 5.59 8.31 -11.10
N ALA A 252 4.56 8.90 -10.48
CA ALA A 252 4.76 9.92 -9.46
C ALA A 252 5.52 9.36 -8.24
N SER A 253 5.24 8.12 -7.82
CA SER A 253 6.00 7.44 -6.74
C SER A 253 7.43 7.13 -7.16
N ARG A 254 7.63 6.72 -8.42
CA ARG A 254 8.95 6.45 -8.97
C ARG A 254 9.87 7.67 -8.94
N VAL A 255 9.36 8.83 -9.33
CA VAL A 255 10.10 10.10 -9.27
C VAL A 255 10.41 10.48 -7.82
N ASP A 256 9.44 10.32 -6.92
CA ASP A 256 9.59 10.66 -5.51
C ASP A 256 10.70 9.84 -4.82
N GLU A 257 10.70 8.52 -5.01
CA GLU A 257 11.75 7.62 -4.52
C GLU A 257 13.12 7.89 -5.13
N ALA A 258 13.17 8.19 -6.44
CA ALA A 258 14.42 8.52 -7.13
C ALA A 258 15.07 9.79 -6.56
N GLU A 259 14.29 10.83 -6.31
CA GLU A 259 14.76 12.05 -5.65
C GLU A 259 15.20 11.78 -4.21
N GLY A 260 14.46 10.95 -3.47
CA GLY A 260 14.82 10.51 -2.11
C GLY A 260 16.18 9.82 -2.06
N GLU A 261 16.43 8.83 -2.92
CA GLU A 261 17.72 8.13 -2.98
C GLU A 261 18.86 9.10 -3.31
N ILE A 262 18.68 10.00 -4.29
CA ILE A 262 19.68 11.03 -4.63
C ILE A 262 19.98 11.93 -3.43
N ALA A 263 18.96 12.36 -2.68
CA ALA A 263 19.12 13.17 -1.49
C ALA A 263 19.88 12.43 -0.37
N GLY A 264 19.55 11.16 -0.14
CA GLY A 264 20.27 10.30 0.82
C GLY A 264 21.75 10.13 0.46
N TRP A 265 22.06 9.90 -0.81
CA TRP A 265 23.44 9.83 -1.31
C TRP A 265 24.22 11.11 -1.03
N ASN A 266 23.67 12.26 -1.47
CA ASN A 266 24.31 13.55 -1.31
C ASN A 266 24.49 13.93 0.16
N ALA A 267 23.55 13.57 1.03
CA ALA A 267 23.66 13.79 2.47
C ALA A 267 24.85 13.05 3.08
N VAL A 268 25.07 11.78 2.72
CA VAL A 268 26.22 11.01 3.20
C VAL A 268 27.53 11.49 2.61
N LEU A 269 27.56 11.85 1.33
CA LEU A 269 28.74 12.45 0.72
C LEU A 269 29.16 13.72 1.47
N SER A 270 28.20 14.61 1.73
CA SER A 270 28.44 15.84 2.50
C SER A 270 28.92 15.56 3.93
N MET A 271 28.39 14.53 4.61
CA MET A 271 28.92 14.05 5.90
C MET A 271 30.40 13.68 5.80
N LYS A 272 30.78 12.91 4.78
CA LYS A 272 32.16 12.44 4.64
C LYS A 272 33.12 13.55 4.20
N GLN A 273 32.65 14.48 3.39
CA GLN A 273 33.42 15.63 2.94
C GLN A 273 33.65 16.67 4.05
N LYS A 274 32.76 16.74 5.04
CA LYS A 274 32.97 17.55 6.26
C LYS A 274 34.26 17.15 6.97
N ASP A 275 34.52 15.85 7.10
CA ASP A 275 35.71 15.32 7.79
C ASP A 275 36.93 15.22 6.86
N ASN A 276 36.69 14.95 5.57
CA ASN A 276 37.73 14.83 4.55
C ASN A 276 37.28 15.48 3.24
N PRO A 277 37.68 16.73 2.95
CA PRO A 277 37.26 17.44 1.73
C PRO A 277 37.61 16.75 0.41
N SER A 278 38.55 15.79 0.41
CA SER A 278 38.90 15.01 -0.78
C SER A 278 38.15 13.67 -0.88
N PHE A 279 37.14 13.43 -0.03
CA PHE A 279 36.34 12.21 -0.08
C PHE A 279 35.53 12.15 -1.38
N ASP A 280 35.63 11.02 -2.08
CA ASP A 280 35.18 10.88 -3.47
C ASP A 280 34.28 9.64 -3.68
N LEU A 281 34.02 9.32 -4.95
CA LEU A 281 33.20 8.18 -5.35
C LEU A 281 33.80 6.82 -4.98
N ASP A 282 35.12 6.68 -4.95
CA ASP A 282 35.76 5.42 -4.54
C ASP A 282 35.57 5.20 -3.03
N GLY A 283 35.63 6.27 -2.25
CA GLY A 283 35.22 6.29 -0.84
C GLY A 283 33.74 5.88 -0.68
N MET A 284 32.83 6.55 -1.38
CA MET A 284 31.38 6.27 -1.30
C MET A 284 31.04 4.83 -1.65
N LYS A 285 31.69 4.26 -2.69
CA LYS A 285 31.48 2.88 -3.14
C LYS A 285 31.78 1.84 -2.06
N LYS A 286 32.69 2.14 -1.13
CA LYS A 286 33.11 1.23 -0.04
C LYS A 286 32.24 1.34 1.21
N LEU A 287 31.36 2.33 1.30
CA LEU A 287 30.51 2.51 2.47
C LEU A 287 29.43 1.43 2.56
N THR A 288 29.19 0.97 3.77
CA THR A 288 27.99 0.21 4.12
C THR A 288 26.87 1.16 4.49
N GLY A 289 25.61 0.72 4.37
CA GLY A 289 24.44 1.52 4.76
C GLY A 289 23.93 2.52 3.72
N THR A 290 24.62 2.69 2.58
CA THR A 290 24.26 3.65 1.51
C THR A 290 23.83 2.98 0.20
N ARG A 291 23.74 1.64 0.18
CA ARG A 291 23.41 0.83 -1.02
C ARG A 291 24.19 1.28 -2.28
N PRO A 292 25.53 1.43 -2.21
CA PRO A 292 26.30 2.12 -3.25
C PRO A 292 26.23 1.44 -4.63
N TYR A 293 25.91 0.15 -4.66
CA TYR A 293 25.72 -0.64 -5.88
C TYR A 293 24.54 -0.18 -6.75
N LEU A 294 23.63 0.65 -6.22
CA LEU A 294 22.55 1.28 -6.99
C LEU A 294 23.00 2.54 -7.74
N PHE A 295 24.09 3.17 -7.27
CA PHE A 295 24.61 4.43 -7.77
C PHE A 295 25.81 4.22 -8.68
N VAL A 296 26.72 3.34 -8.26
CA VAL A 296 28.05 3.19 -8.85
C VAL A 296 28.25 1.75 -9.31
N THR A 297 28.80 1.61 -10.51
CA THR A 297 29.39 0.38 -11.04
C THR A 297 30.89 0.59 -11.21
N VAL A 298 31.61 -0.45 -11.64
CA VAL A 298 33.03 -0.35 -11.99
C VAL A 298 33.22 -0.44 -13.50
N ASN A 299 34.11 0.39 -14.03
CA ASN A 299 34.60 0.18 -15.38
C ASN A 299 35.43 -1.12 -15.42
N SER A 300 35.08 -2.05 -16.29
CA SER A 300 35.71 -3.38 -16.34
C SER A 300 37.20 -3.36 -16.68
N SER A 301 37.69 -2.29 -17.31
CA SER A 301 39.09 -2.17 -17.76
C SER A 301 39.94 -1.37 -16.78
N SER A 302 39.43 -0.25 -16.26
CA SER A 302 40.19 0.63 -15.34
C SER A 302 39.90 0.37 -13.86
N LEU A 303 38.84 -0.40 -13.53
CA LEU A 303 38.29 -0.60 -12.19
C LEU A 303 37.81 0.68 -11.48
N ASN A 304 37.89 1.83 -12.15
CA ASN A 304 37.41 3.11 -11.65
C ASN A 304 35.89 3.09 -11.46
N PRO A 305 35.37 3.76 -10.40
CA PRO A 305 33.94 3.93 -10.21
C PRO A 305 33.33 4.75 -11.35
N LEU A 306 32.18 4.31 -11.85
CA LEU A 306 31.39 4.99 -12.86
C LEU A 306 29.91 4.88 -12.50
N GLY A 307 29.09 5.86 -12.89
CA GLY A 307 27.66 5.81 -12.56
C GLY A 307 26.91 4.68 -13.24
N ARG A 308 26.02 4.03 -12.49
CA ARG A 308 25.22 2.90 -12.96
C ARG A 308 24.13 3.38 -13.92
N SER A 309 23.98 2.71 -15.06
CA SER A 309 22.85 2.84 -16.00
C SER A 309 22.45 4.29 -16.36
N GLY A 310 23.43 5.13 -16.66
CA GLY A 310 23.18 6.51 -17.12
C GLY A 310 23.17 7.56 -16.02
N LEU A 311 23.37 7.18 -14.75
CA LEU A 311 23.54 8.14 -13.65
C LEU A 311 24.84 8.93 -13.83
N ARG A 312 24.76 10.26 -13.68
CA ARG A 312 25.89 11.19 -13.84
C ARG A 312 26.20 11.88 -12.53
N PHE A 313 27.48 11.88 -12.20
CA PHE A 313 28.03 12.53 -11.01
C PHE A 313 28.66 13.87 -11.40
N ASN A 314 28.56 14.82 -10.48
CA ASN A 314 29.36 16.04 -10.49
C ASN A 314 30.81 15.70 -10.07
N ASP A 315 31.73 16.63 -10.30
CA ASP A 315 33.16 16.43 -9.98
C ASP A 315 33.43 16.15 -8.50
N ASP A 316 32.58 16.66 -7.61
CA ASP A 316 32.63 16.43 -6.17
C ASP A 316 32.02 15.08 -5.74
N GLY A 317 31.51 14.28 -6.68
CA GLY A 317 30.86 13.00 -6.43
C GLY A 317 29.38 13.09 -6.02
N SER A 318 28.79 14.29 -6.02
CA SER A 318 27.36 14.49 -5.78
C SER A 318 26.55 14.17 -7.05
N VAL A 319 25.23 13.99 -6.89
CA VAL A 319 24.29 13.77 -7.99
C VAL A 319 23.28 14.91 -8.01
N THR A 320 23.28 15.69 -9.08
CA THR A 320 22.23 16.70 -9.33
C THR A 320 20.92 15.98 -9.68
N PRO A 321 19.77 16.29 -9.06
CA PRO A 321 18.48 15.69 -9.39
C PRO A 321 17.90 16.28 -10.69
N SER A 322 18.63 16.16 -11.79
CA SER A 322 18.13 16.51 -13.14
C SER A 322 17.13 15.46 -13.62
N ALA A 323 16.33 15.79 -14.64
CA ALA A 323 15.38 14.84 -15.22
C ALA A 323 16.05 13.52 -15.66
N GLU A 324 17.27 13.59 -16.20
CA GLU A 324 18.05 12.43 -16.61
C GLU A 324 18.51 11.58 -15.42
N ASN A 325 18.99 12.21 -14.35
CA ASN A 325 19.44 11.51 -13.16
C ASN A 325 18.27 10.91 -12.37
N ILE A 326 17.13 11.62 -12.29
CA ILE A 326 15.89 11.09 -11.72
C ILE A 326 15.42 9.86 -12.51
N GLU A 327 15.46 9.93 -13.85
CA GLU A 327 15.09 8.80 -14.70
C GLU A 327 16.05 7.62 -14.53
N ALA A 328 17.36 7.86 -14.50
CA ALA A 328 18.36 6.83 -14.26
C ALA A 328 18.21 6.19 -12.88
N MET A 329 17.94 7.01 -11.85
CA MET A 329 17.76 6.51 -10.49
C MET A 329 16.44 5.75 -10.33
N GLY A 330 15.36 6.18 -11.00
CA GLY A 330 14.12 5.41 -11.09
C GLY A 330 14.35 4.00 -11.64
N LYS A 331 15.18 3.86 -12.69
CA LYS A 331 15.56 2.54 -13.23
C LYS A 331 16.37 1.71 -12.24
N ASN A 332 17.39 2.33 -11.63
CA ASN A 332 18.31 1.63 -10.77
C ASN A 332 17.69 1.22 -9.42
N TYR A 333 16.71 1.97 -8.91
CA TYR A 333 16.12 1.75 -7.59
C TYR A 333 14.71 1.18 -7.65
N PHE A 334 13.79 1.91 -8.29
CA PHE A 334 12.36 1.63 -8.28
C PHE A 334 12.01 0.46 -9.21
N ASP A 335 12.52 0.48 -10.44
CA ASP A 335 12.15 -0.50 -11.48
C ASP A 335 12.79 -1.88 -11.27
N ARG A 336 13.51 -2.09 -10.16
CA ARG A 336 14.13 -3.39 -9.82
C ARG A 336 13.08 -4.50 -9.78
N ALA A 337 13.47 -5.66 -10.30
CA ALA A 337 12.60 -6.83 -10.31
C ALA A 337 12.34 -7.35 -8.90
N SER A 338 11.20 -8.01 -8.72
CA SER A 338 10.92 -8.81 -7.53
C SER A 338 11.98 -9.91 -7.36
N LYS A 339 12.48 -10.09 -6.13
CA LYS A 339 13.52 -11.11 -5.89
C LYS A 339 12.98 -12.54 -5.86
N LYS A 340 11.68 -12.77 -5.60
CA LYS A 340 11.04 -14.11 -5.55
C LYS A 340 11.90 -15.21 -4.91
N GLY A 341 12.42 -14.95 -3.70
CA GLY A 341 13.27 -15.90 -2.94
C GLY A 341 14.77 -15.87 -3.28
N LEU A 342 15.19 -15.05 -4.24
CA LEU A 342 16.59 -14.84 -4.59
C LEU A 342 17.22 -13.77 -3.70
N ALA A 343 18.54 -13.69 -3.69
CA ALA A 343 19.26 -12.64 -2.97
C ALA A 343 18.93 -11.25 -3.54
N GLU A 344 18.92 -10.25 -2.68
CA GLU A 344 18.82 -8.86 -3.10
C GLU A 344 20.07 -8.47 -3.92
N SER A 345 19.87 -7.68 -4.95
CA SER A 345 20.94 -7.23 -5.84
C SER A 345 20.65 -5.84 -6.40
N ALA A 346 21.53 -5.37 -7.26
CA ALA A 346 21.30 -4.12 -7.99
C ALA A 346 20.11 -4.20 -8.96
N ASP A 347 19.67 -5.40 -9.34
CA ASP A 347 18.57 -5.60 -10.30
C ASP A 347 17.32 -6.19 -9.65
N ARG A 348 17.41 -6.55 -8.35
CA ARG A 348 16.32 -7.22 -7.61
C ARG A 348 16.16 -6.66 -6.21
N VAL A 349 14.91 -6.52 -5.79
CA VAL A 349 14.53 -6.07 -4.44
C VAL A 349 13.48 -6.99 -3.84
N GLY A 350 13.40 -7.02 -2.50
CA GLY A 350 12.38 -7.76 -1.77
C GLY A 350 11.67 -6.88 -0.77
N LEU A 351 10.45 -6.46 -1.10
CA LEU A 351 9.58 -5.65 -0.26
C LEU A 351 8.43 -6.48 0.33
N GLY A 352 7.80 -5.91 1.35
CA GLY A 352 6.61 -6.45 1.98
C GLY A 352 6.89 -7.58 2.98
N PRO A 353 5.82 -8.14 3.58
CA PRO A 353 5.92 -9.13 4.66
C PRO A 353 6.71 -10.39 4.27
N HIS A 354 6.57 -10.84 3.02
CA HIS A 354 7.27 -12.00 2.48
C HIS A 354 8.63 -11.67 1.86
N LYS A 355 9.03 -10.38 1.84
CA LYS A 355 10.27 -9.88 1.22
C LYS A 355 10.46 -10.33 -0.22
N GLU A 356 9.38 -10.45 -0.97
CA GLU A 356 9.40 -10.95 -2.35
C GLU A 356 8.93 -9.89 -3.35
N SER A 357 8.22 -8.85 -2.93
CA SER A 357 7.65 -7.86 -3.86
C SER A 357 8.68 -6.82 -4.29
N ASN A 358 8.28 -5.87 -5.15
CA ASN A 358 9.10 -4.75 -5.61
C ASN A 358 8.32 -3.42 -5.55
N TYR A 359 8.98 -2.31 -5.87
CA TYR A 359 8.38 -0.97 -5.73
C TYR A 359 7.14 -0.75 -6.61
N PRO A 360 7.12 -1.16 -7.90
CA PRO A 360 5.92 -1.05 -8.72
C PRO A 360 4.71 -1.72 -8.07
N ASN A 361 4.84 -2.95 -7.56
CA ASN A 361 3.77 -3.66 -6.89
C ASN A 361 3.42 -3.05 -5.52
N TYR A 362 4.41 -2.59 -4.75
CA TYR A 362 4.20 -1.94 -3.46
C TYR A 362 3.34 -0.67 -3.58
N TYR A 363 3.69 0.21 -4.52
CA TYR A 363 2.93 1.43 -4.80
C TYR A 363 1.66 1.17 -5.60
N GLY A 364 1.70 0.21 -6.52
CA GLY A 364 0.56 -0.26 -7.29
C GLY A 364 -0.57 -0.77 -6.39
N ARG A 365 -0.25 -1.53 -5.34
CA ARG A 365 -1.25 -1.96 -4.34
C ARG A 365 -2.04 -0.77 -3.81
N ASN A 366 -1.38 0.31 -3.39
CA ASN A 366 -2.07 1.50 -2.85
C ASN A 366 -3.01 2.13 -3.89
N ALA A 367 -2.59 2.19 -5.16
CA ALA A 367 -3.40 2.71 -6.24
C ALA A 367 -4.62 1.82 -6.50
N ILE A 368 -4.44 0.50 -6.50
CA ILE A 368 -5.52 -0.49 -6.66
C ILE A 368 -6.52 -0.41 -5.50
N GLU A 369 -6.09 -0.31 -4.24
CA GLU A 369 -6.99 -0.16 -3.08
C GLU A 369 -7.93 1.05 -3.23
N GLU A 370 -7.37 2.21 -3.59
CA GLU A 370 -8.14 3.44 -3.76
C GLU A 370 -9.02 3.37 -5.01
N LEU A 371 -8.52 2.78 -6.11
CA LEU A 371 -9.28 2.53 -7.33
C LEU A 371 -10.54 1.71 -7.04
N ILE A 372 -10.39 0.55 -6.40
CA ILE A 372 -11.51 -0.34 -6.05
C ILE A 372 -12.53 0.40 -5.19
N THR A 373 -12.05 1.16 -4.20
CA THR A 373 -12.91 1.97 -3.33
C THR A 373 -13.75 2.98 -4.10
N LEU A 374 -13.16 3.66 -5.08
CA LEU A 374 -13.84 4.67 -5.87
C LEU A 374 -14.77 4.06 -6.91
N ASP A 375 -14.30 3.06 -7.66
CA ASP A 375 -15.07 2.37 -8.71
C ASP A 375 -16.32 1.71 -8.12
N ARG A 376 -16.20 0.90 -7.07
CA ARG A 376 -17.35 0.27 -6.40
C ARG A 376 -18.41 1.27 -5.93
N ARG A 377 -18.02 2.50 -5.59
CA ARG A 377 -18.94 3.56 -5.14
C ARG A 377 -19.56 4.30 -6.31
N ALA A 378 -18.84 4.49 -7.40
CA ALA A 378 -19.20 5.40 -8.49
C ALA A 378 -19.73 4.70 -9.74
N ALA A 379 -19.24 3.50 -10.07
CA ALA A 379 -19.60 2.74 -11.26
C ALA A 379 -21.09 2.37 -11.29
N ARG A 380 -21.72 2.52 -12.46
CA ARG A 380 -23.14 2.25 -12.69
C ARG A 380 -23.33 1.52 -14.02
N THR A 381 -24.43 0.78 -14.12
CA THR A 381 -24.86 0.13 -15.35
C THR A 381 -25.03 1.15 -16.49
N VAL A 382 -24.43 0.88 -17.64
CA VAL A 382 -24.51 1.71 -18.85
C VAL A 382 -25.29 0.93 -19.90
N GLY A 383 -26.47 1.45 -20.29
CA GLY A 383 -27.29 0.79 -21.32
C GLY A 383 -27.72 -0.64 -20.97
N GLY A 384 -27.84 -0.97 -19.68
CA GLY A 384 -28.15 -2.33 -19.20
C GLY A 384 -26.94 -3.27 -19.09
N VAL A 385 -25.73 -2.79 -19.40
CA VAL A 385 -24.47 -3.52 -19.25
C VAL A 385 -23.80 -3.10 -17.94
N GLU A 386 -23.46 -4.09 -17.10
CA GLU A 386 -22.68 -3.84 -15.89
C GLU A 386 -21.27 -3.32 -16.24
N PRO A 387 -20.79 -2.27 -15.55
CA PRO A 387 -19.49 -1.69 -15.81
C PRO A 387 -18.38 -2.69 -15.50
N ARG A 388 -17.36 -2.72 -16.36
CA ARG A 388 -16.24 -3.67 -16.26
C ARG A 388 -14.95 -2.91 -15.99
N MET A 389 -14.34 -3.17 -14.83
CA MET A 389 -12.99 -2.69 -14.53
C MET A 389 -11.99 -3.37 -15.48
N GLN A 390 -11.17 -2.58 -16.18
CA GLN A 390 -10.09 -3.05 -17.04
C GLN A 390 -8.76 -2.42 -16.61
N LEU A 391 -7.70 -3.23 -16.63
CA LEU A 391 -6.33 -2.83 -16.34
C LEU A 391 -5.39 -3.55 -17.31
N ASN A 392 -4.29 -2.92 -17.73
CA ASN A 392 -3.18 -3.60 -18.38
C ASN A 392 -2.07 -3.84 -17.34
N MET A 393 -2.11 -4.98 -16.66
CA MET A 393 -1.19 -5.27 -15.55
C MET A 393 0.27 -5.33 -16.00
N ALA A 394 0.54 -5.87 -17.19
CA ALA A 394 1.89 -5.94 -17.75
C ALA A 394 2.47 -4.56 -18.07
N ALA A 395 1.68 -3.66 -18.68
CA ALA A 395 2.11 -2.29 -18.96
C ALA A 395 2.35 -1.48 -17.68
N LEU A 396 1.65 -1.83 -16.59
CA LEU A 396 1.84 -1.23 -15.27
C LEU A 396 3.01 -1.85 -14.49
N GLY A 397 3.56 -2.98 -14.95
CA GLY A 397 4.57 -3.74 -14.20
C GLY A 397 4.03 -4.36 -12.91
N LEU A 398 2.73 -4.65 -12.87
CA LEU A 398 2.03 -5.18 -11.70
C LEU A 398 1.77 -6.68 -11.83
N GLU A 399 1.79 -7.37 -10.70
CA GLU A 399 1.45 -8.77 -10.55
C GLU A 399 0.42 -8.93 -9.42
N GLU A 400 -0.75 -9.47 -9.76
CA GLU A 400 -1.88 -9.70 -8.83
C GLU A 400 -1.45 -10.40 -7.53
N ASN A 401 -0.69 -11.50 -7.67
CA ASN A 401 -0.22 -12.27 -6.53
C ASN A 401 0.69 -11.47 -5.59
N LEU A 402 1.56 -10.60 -6.12
CA LEU A 402 2.44 -9.76 -5.33
C LEU A 402 1.65 -8.65 -4.63
N ILE A 403 0.67 -8.05 -5.31
CA ILE A 403 -0.24 -7.04 -4.73
C ILE A 403 -1.01 -7.62 -3.55
N GLU A 404 -1.57 -8.82 -3.70
CA GLU A 404 -2.30 -9.49 -2.62
C GLU A 404 -1.38 -9.93 -1.47
N ARG A 405 -0.18 -10.41 -1.76
CA ARG A 405 0.80 -10.81 -0.72
C ARG A 405 1.42 -9.61 0.01
N LEU A 406 1.23 -8.40 -0.50
CA LEU A 406 1.51 -7.15 0.20
C LEU A 406 0.39 -6.73 1.18
N GLY A 407 -0.72 -7.45 1.22
CA GLY A 407 -1.89 -7.15 2.05
C GLY A 407 -2.80 -6.10 1.41
N LEU A 408 -3.53 -6.49 0.37
CA LEU A 408 -4.46 -5.67 -0.38
C LEU A 408 -5.78 -5.47 0.40
N ARG A 409 -6.22 -4.22 0.49
CA ARG A 409 -7.56 -3.88 0.98
C ARG A 409 -8.54 -3.73 -0.18
N VAL A 410 -9.49 -4.64 -0.26
CA VAL A 410 -10.70 -4.52 -1.09
C VAL A 410 -11.81 -3.91 -0.24
N ASP A 411 -12.32 -2.74 -0.63
CA ASP A 411 -13.38 -2.02 0.08
C ASP A 411 -14.23 -1.18 -0.90
N PRO A 412 -15.49 -0.84 -0.56
CA PRO A 412 -16.30 -1.48 0.49
C PRO A 412 -16.65 -2.92 0.11
N ARG A 413 -17.09 -3.74 1.07
CA ARG A 413 -17.47 -5.17 0.90
C ARG A 413 -16.25 -6.10 0.71
N PRO A 414 -15.39 -6.25 1.73
CA PRO A 414 -14.17 -7.04 1.64
C PRO A 414 -14.41 -8.55 1.40
N GLN A 415 -15.62 -9.04 1.67
CA GLN A 415 -16.03 -10.43 1.38
C GLN A 415 -16.29 -10.70 -0.11
N GLU A 416 -16.49 -9.65 -0.92
CA GLU A 416 -16.71 -9.76 -2.36
C GLU A 416 -15.38 -9.57 -3.09
N ARG A 417 -14.94 -10.58 -3.85
CA ARG A 417 -13.77 -10.47 -4.74
C ARG A 417 -14.01 -9.35 -5.75
N GLN A 418 -12.98 -8.57 -6.09
CA GLN A 418 -13.10 -7.55 -7.12
C GLN A 418 -12.70 -8.14 -8.49
N PRO A 419 -13.64 -8.30 -9.43
CA PRO A 419 -13.29 -8.69 -10.79
C PRO A 419 -12.59 -7.53 -11.52
N TYR A 420 -11.62 -7.86 -12.37
CA TYR A 420 -11.07 -6.97 -13.38
C TYR A 420 -10.67 -7.75 -14.63
N TYR A 421 -10.65 -7.09 -15.78
CA TYR A 421 -10.18 -7.66 -17.04
C TYR A 421 -8.75 -7.20 -17.31
N ASP A 422 -7.82 -8.16 -17.38
CA ASP A 422 -6.44 -7.90 -17.73
C ASP A 422 -6.29 -7.80 -19.26
N SER A 423 -6.16 -6.58 -19.73
CA SER A 423 -5.97 -6.22 -21.14
C SER A 423 -4.53 -6.40 -21.64
N SER A 424 -3.63 -6.94 -20.80
CA SER A 424 -2.30 -7.41 -21.24
C SER A 424 -2.41 -8.60 -22.21
N GLU A 425 -3.53 -9.31 -22.14
CA GLU A 425 -3.87 -10.46 -22.98
C GLU A 425 -4.97 -10.07 -23.99
N SER A 426 -5.04 -10.81 -25.11
CA SER A 426 -6.04 -10.59 -26.17
C SER A 426 -6.74 -11.91 -26.51
N PRO A 427 -8.04 -12.09 -26.17
CA PRO A 427 -8.92 -11.10 -25.52
C PRO A 427 -8.54 -10.86 -24.04
N PRO A 428 -8.95 -9.73 -23.43
CA PRO A 428 -8.71 -9.47 -22.01
C PRO A 428 -9.21 -10.60 -21.11
N VAL A 429 -8.38 -11.04 -20.18
CA VAL A 429 -8.66 -12.19 -19.31
C VAL A 429 -9.30 -11.73 -18.00
N LEU A 430 -10.38 -12.38 -17.58
CA LEU A 430 -11.01 -12.11 -16.28
C LEU A 430 -10.11 -12.59 -15.14
N ARG A 431 -9.84 -11.69 -14.21
CA ARG A 431 -8.98 -11.86 -13.04
C ARG A 431 -9.65 -11.26 -11.81
N HIS A 432 -9.05 -11.46 -10.63
CA HIS A 432 -9.66 -11.05 -9.37
C HIS A 432 -8.64 -10.49 -8.41
N PHE A 433 -9.04 -9.43 -7.70
CA PHE A 433 -8.36 -8.97 -6.51
C PHE A 433 -9.11 -9.42 -5.25
N ASP A 434 -8.39 -10.01 -4.32
CA ASP A 434 -8.90 -10.48 -3.04
C ASP A 434 -8.50 -9.60 -1.86
N HIS A 435 -9.38 -9.56 -0.85
CA HIS A 435 -9.05 -8.91 0.41
C HIS A 435 -8.05 -9.75 1.20
N THR A 436 -6.86 -9.20 1.40
CA THR A 436 -5.75 -9.87 2.10
C THR A 436 -5.09 -8.98 3.15
N ARG A 437 -5.71 -7.83 3.46
CA ARG A 437 -5.19 -6.89 4.46
C ARG A 437 -5.30 -7.40 5.90
N ASN A 438 -6.26 -8.29 6.17
CA ASN A 438 -6.52 -8.92 7.47
C ASN A 438 -7.26 -10.25 7.26
N GLY A 439 -7.67 -10.88 8.37
CA GLY A 439 -8.45 -12.13 8.35
C GLY A 439 -7.62 -13.37 7.97
N ALA A 440 -8.31 -14.43 7.55
CA ALA A 440 -7.69 -15.73 7.25
C ALA A 440 -6.67 -15.66 6.09
N ASN A 441 -6.84 -14.72 5.18
CA ASN A 441 -5.98 -14.53 4.00
C ASN A 441 -4.94 -13.41 4.19
N LEU A 442 -4.60 -13.05 5.43
CA LEU A 442 -3.64 -11.98 5.72
C LEU A 442 -2.33 -12.20 4.96
N ASN A 443 -2.02 -11.28 4.03
CA ASN A 443 -0.85 -11.31 3.15
C ASN A 443 -0.72 -12.60 2.32
N GLN A 444 -1.82 -13.30 2.02
CA GLN A 444 -1.80 -14.51 1.19
C GLN A 444 -2.57 -14.25 -0.11
N HIS A 445 -1.92 -14.47 -1.25
CA HIS A 445 -2.61 -14.50 -2.54
C HIS A 445 -3.58 -15.68 -2.54
N ILE A 446 -4.79 -15.45 -3.06
CA ILE A 446 -5.76 -16.50 -3.31
C ILE A 446 -5.62 -16.86 -4.78
N PRO A 447 -4.93 -17.96 -5.13
CA PRO A 447 -4.81 -18.36 -6.52
C PRO A 447 -6.20 -18.52 -7.10
N LEU A 448 -6.37 -18.04 -8.34
CA LEU A 448 -7.37 -18.65 -9.19
C LEU A 448 -7.03 -20.14 -9.23
N GLU A 449 -7.94 -21.01 -8.83
CA GLU A 449 -7.67 -22.45 -8.89
C GLU A 449 -7.15 -22.75 -10.29
N PRO A 450 -5.96 -23.37 -10.43
CA PRO A 450 -5.42 -23.63 -11.74
C PRO A 450 -6.42 -24.50 -12.48
N VAL A 451 -6.82 -24.04 -13.66
CA VAL A 451 -7.31 -24.95 -14.70
C VAL A 451 -6.09 -25.75 -15.13
N SER A 452 -5.67 -26.72 -14.29
CA SER A 452 -4.61 -27.66 -14.63
C SER A 452 -5.02 -28.33 -15.93
N ASP A 453 -4.07 -28.45 -16.86
CA ASP A 453 -4.19 -29.23 -18.08
C ASP A 453 -4.65 -30.65 -17.75
N VAL A 454 -5.96 -30.83 -17.74
CA VAL A 454 -6.63 -32.07 -18.10
C VAL A 454 -7.32 -31.78 -19.43
N LEU A 455 -6.53 -31.71 -20.49
CA LEU A 455 -7.00 -32.09 -21.82
C LEU A 455 -7.39 -33.59 -21.89
N ALA A 456 -7.47 -34.29 -20.75
CA ALA A 456 -8.30 -35.46 -20.56
C ALA A 456 -9.54 -35.11 -19.70
N VAL A 457 -10.59 -34.67 -20.39
CA VAL A 457 -12.00 -34.62 -19.98
C VAL A 457 -12.33 -33.60 -18.87
N ALA A 458 -12.76 -32.42 -19.31
CA ALA A 458 -13.33 -31.34 -18.52
C ALA A 458 -14.41 -31.81 -17.52
N ALA A 459 -14.18 -31.53 -16.24
CA ALA A 459 -15.23 -31.53 -15.22
C ALA A 459 -15.38 -30.10 -14.69
N LYS A 460 -16.41 -29.41 -15.18
CA LYS A 460 -16.93 -28.18 -14.57
C LYS A 460 -17.51 -28.55 -13.18
N PRO A 461 -17.12 -27.89 -12.08
CA PRO A 461 -17.94 -27.88 -10.88
C PRO A 461 -19.25 -27.15 -11.23
N GLY A 462 -20.39 -27.83 -11.05
CA GLY A 462 -21.72 -27.32 -11.44
C GLY A 462 -22.32 -27.98 -12.70
N ASP A 463 -21.75 -29.07 -13.21
CA ASP A 463 -22.33 -29.81 -14.33
C ASP A 463 -22.99 -31.12 -13.85
N PRO A 464 -24.32 -31.27 -13.96
CA PRO A 464 -25.04 -32.50 -13.64
C PRO A 464 -24.57 -33.75 -14.41
N THR A 465 -23.80 -33.60 -15.50
CA THR A 465 -23.13 -34.73 -16.18
C THR A 465 -22.05 -35.40 -15.32
N GLN A 466 -21.56 -34.73 -14.27
CA GLN A 466 -20.46 -35.22 -13.43
C GLN A 466 -20.97 -36.11 -12.29
N PRO A 467 -20.36 -37.29 -12.03
CA PRO A 467 -20.78 -38.20 -10.95
C PRO A 467 -20.80 -37.62 -9.54
N SER A 468 -20.03 -36.54 -9.31
CA SER A 468 -19.95 -35.83 -8.03
C SER A 468 -21.07 -34.81 -7.82
N HIS A 469 -21.89 -34.49 -8.84
CA HIS A 469 -22.95 -33.50 -8.73
C HIS A 469 -24.15 -34.06 -7.94
N PRO A 470 -24.77 -33.30 -7.01
CA PRO A 470 -25.90 -33.79 -6.21
C PRO A 470 -27.09 -34.26 -7.06
N ASP A 471 -27.31 -33.62 -8.21
CA ASP A 471 -28.37 -33.98 -9.16
C ASP A 471 -27.94 -34.97 -10.27
N HIS A 472 -26.71 -35.50 -10.25
CA HIS A 472 -26.18 -36.39 -11.29
C HIS A 472 -27.08 -37.61 -11.53
N ARG A 473 -27.55 -38.21 -10.43
CA ARG A 473 -28.43 -39.39 -10.49
C ARG A 473 -29.76 -39.07 -11.18
N LEU A 474 -30.36 -37.93 -10.86
CA LEU A 474 -31.62 -37.49 -11.46
C LEU A 474 -31.42 -37.17 -12.94
N TYR A 475 -30.30 -36.53 -13.28
CA TYR A 475 -29.95 -36.22 -14.67
C TYR A 475 -29.74 -37.49 -15.50
N GLY A 476 -29.01 -38.49 -14.98
CA GLY A 476 -28.83 -39.78 -15.63
C GLY A 476 -30.17 -40.49 -15.93
N GLN A 477 -31.09 -40.51 -14.97
CA GLN A 477 -32.43 -41.07 -15.16
C GLN A 477 -33.20 -40.38 -16.30
N ILE A 478 -33.14 -39.05 -16.36
CA ILE A 478 -33.81 -38.28 -17.41
C ILE A 478 -33.19 -38.57 -18.78
N ARG A 479 -31.86 -38.64 -18.89
CA ARG A 479 -31.17 -38.98 -20.15
C ARG A 479 -31.56 -40.36 -20.67
N ASP A 480 -31.61 -41.36 -19.79
CA ASP A 480 -32.00 -42.72 -20.18
C ASP A 480 -33.44 -42.76 -20.71
N LEU A 481 -34.35 -42.02 -20.07
CA LEU A 481 -35.75 -41.92 -20.50
C LEU A 481 -35.90 -41.14 -21.82
N VAL A 482 -35.14 -40.07 -22.03
CA VAL A 482 -35.10 -39.33 -23.30
C VAL A 482 -34.53 -40.19 -24.42
N LEU A 483 -33.46 -40.94 -24.16
CA LEU A 483 -32.87 -41.88 -25.11
C LEU A 483 -33.87 -42.96 -25.52
N ALA A 484 -34.63 -43.51 -24.56
CA ALA A 484 -35.69 -44.47 -24.86
C ALA A 484 -36.80 -43.87 -25.73
N GLN A 485 -37.16 -42.59 -25.51
CA GLN A 485 -38.12 -41.88 -26.37
C GLN A 485 -37.56 -41.64 -27.78
N ASP A 486 -36.30 -41.22 -27.93
CA ASP A 486 -35.68 -41.06 -29.25
C ASP A 486 -35.67 -42.37 -30.03
N GLN A 487 -35.30 -43.48 -29.39
CA GLN A 487 -35.34 -44.82 -30.00
C GLN A 487 -36.76 -45.23 -30.41
N GLN A 488 -37.76 -44.97 -29.55
CA GLN A 488 -39.17 -45.25 -29.85
C GLN A 488 -39.69 -44.47 -31.07
N HIS A 489 -39.14 -43.28 -31.31
CA HIS A 489 -39.49 -42.42 -32.44
C HIS A 489 -38.51 -42.53 -33.63
N GLY A 490 -37.58 -43.48 -33.62
CA GLY A 490 -36.63 -43.72 -34.71
C GLY A 490 -35.56 -42.63 -34.87
N ARG A 491 -35.32 -41.84 -33.82
CA ARG A 491 -34.28 -40.81 -33.78
C ARG A 491 -33.01 -41.36 -33.13
N GLN A 492 -31.87 -40.81 -33.55
CA GLN A 492 -30.60 -41.02 -32.86
C GLN A 492 -30.39 -39.88 -31.86
N TRP A 493 -29.64 -40.16 -30.80
CA TRP A 493 -29.25 -39.15 -29.82
C TRP A 493 -28.47 -38.02 -30.48
N ASP A 494 -28.92 -36.78 -30.29
CA ASP A 494 -28.33 -35.58 -30.89
C ASP A 494 -28.26 -34.41 -29.91
N GLN A 495 -27.86 -33.23 -30.39
CA GLN A 495 -27.71 -32.03 -29.55
C GLN A 495 -29.07 -31.50 -29.02
N ASP A 496 -30.18 -31.81 -29.69
CA ASP A 496 -31.51 -31.49 -29.18
C ASP A 496 -31.88 -32.43 -28.01
N SER A 497 -31.47 -33.70 -28.06
CA SER A 497 -31.62 -34.65 -26.94
C SER A 497 -30.85 -34.22 -25.68
N GLU A 498 -29.66 -33.64 -25.86
CA GLU A 498 -28.85 -33.04 -24.78
C GLU A 498 -29.57 -31.84 -24.14
N ARG A 499 -30.00 -30.87 -24.95
CA ARG A 499 -30.72 -29.67 -24.48
C ARG A 499 -32.06 -30.01 -23.82
N LEU A 500 -32.79 -30.97 -24.38
CA LEU A 500 -34.02 -31.50 -23.83
C LEU A 500 -33.78 -32.09 -22.43
N SER A 501 -32.76 -32.95 -22.27
CA SER A 501 -32.44 -33.59 -21.00
C SER A 501 -32.05 -32.58 -19.91
N ALA A 502 -31.25 -31.57 -20.26
CA ALA A 502 -30.85 -30.51 -19.32
C ALA A 502 -32.04 -29.65 -18.88
N SER A 503 -32.92 -29.30 -19.80
CA SER A 503 -34.13 -28.52 -19.51
C SER A 503 -35.12 -29.30 -18.64
N LEU A 504 -35.27 -30.61 -18.87
CA LEU A 504 -36.09 -31.48 -18.05
C LEU A 504 -35.56 -31.67 -16.62
N LEU A 505 -34.23 -31.64 -16.43
CA LEU A 505 -33.64 -31.63 -15.10
C LEU A 505 -34.03 -30.37 -14.32
N ALA A 506 -33.89 -29.19 -14.94
CA ALA A 506 -34.27 -27.92 -14.33
C ALA A 506 -35.77 -27.89 -13.98
N LEU A 507 -36.62 -28.36 -14.89
CA LEU A 507 -38.07 -28.50 -14.69
C LEU A 507 -38.41 -29.44 -13.51
N SER A 508 -37.72 -30.59 -13.43
CA SER A 508 -37.92 -31.58 -12.37
C SER A 508 -37.61 -30.99 -11.00
N LYS A 509 -36.54 -30.22 -10.89
CA LYS A 509 -36.15 -29.54 -9.65
C LYS A 509 -37.10 -28.42 -9.25
N GLU A 510 -37.51 -27.61 -10.21
CA GLU A 510 -38.46 -26.51 -9.99
C GLU A 510 -39.81 -27.03 -9.48
N ALA A 511 -40.23 -28.21 -9.95
CA ALA A 511 -41.44 -28.90 -9.49
C ALA A 511 -41.24 -29.80 -8.26
N GLY A 512 -40.02 -29.85 -7.70
CA GLY A 512 -39.72 -30.62 -6.48
C GLY A 512 -39.71 -32.14 -6.65
N LEU A 513 -39.51 -32.66 -7.87
CA LEU A 513 -39.36 -34.09 -8.12
C LEU A 513 -37.99 -34.56 -7.61
N THR A 514 -37.98 -35.71 -6.92
CA THR A 514 -36.74 -36.33 -6.39
C THR A 514 -36.28 -37.51 -7.25
N ARG A 515 -37.12 -37.97 -8.18
CA ARG A 515 -36.81 -38.92 -9.26
C ARG A 515 -37.75 -38.70 -10.45
N VAL A 516 -37.38 -39.17 -11.64
CA VAL A 516 -38.28 -39.22 -12.80
C VAL A 516 -38.46 -40.68 -13.21
N ASP A 517 -39.70 -41.15 -13.17
CA ASP A 517 -40.08 -42.51 -13.54
C ASP A 517 -40.50 -42.60 -15.03
N HIS A 518 -41.01 -41.50 -15.61
CA HIS A 518 -41.38 -41.42 -17.04
C HIS A 518 -41.08 -40.05 -17.67
N VAL A 519 -40.62 -40.06 -18.92
CA VAL A 519 -40.63 -38.90 -19.84
C VAL A 519 -41.61 -39.22 -20.97
N VAL A 520 -42.63 -38.39 -21.17
CA VAL A 520 -43.67 -38.63 -22.19
C VAL A 520 -43.98 -37.36 -22.96
N PHE A 521 -44.32 -37.51 -24.24
CA PHE A 521 -44.75 -36.41 -25.11
C PHE A 521 -46.28 -36.29 -25.16
N SER A 522 -46.79 -35.08 -25.40
CA SER A 522 -48.23 -34.86 -25.59
C SER A 522 -48.77 -35.65 -26.78
N GLN A 523 -49.96 -36.23 -26.62
CA GLN A 523 -50.72 -36.78 -27.73
C GLN A 523 -51.54 -35.68 -28.43
N LYS A 524 -51.87 -35.90 -29.71
CA LYS A 524 -52.69 -34.95 -30.47
C LYS A 524 -54.10 -34.84 -29.85
N THR A 525 -54.52 -33.61 -29.55
CA THR A 525 -55.88 -33.24 -29.16
C THR A 525 -56.35 -32.06 -30.01
N ASP A 526 -57.58 -31.58 -29.80
CA ASP A 526 -58.10 -30.39 -30.51
C ASP A 526 -57.32 -29.11 -30.19
N ARG A 527 -56.50 -29.10 -29.12
CA ARG A 527 -55.80 -27.91 -28.61
C ARG A 527 -54.28 -28.04 -28.57
N VAL A 528 -53.74 -29.25 -28.67
CA VAL A 528 -52.30 -29.53 -28.51
C VAL A 528 -51.88 -30.53 -29.57
N ALA A 529 -50.82 -30.21 -30.31
CA ALA A 529 -50.24 -31.13 -31.30
C ALA A 529 -49.51 -32.30 -30.62
N ALA A 530 -49.39 -33.42 -31.35
CA ALA A 530 -48.55 -34.51 -30.89
C ALA A 530 -47.09 -34.00 -30.77
N GLY A 531 -46.45 -34.23 -29.62
CA GLY A 531 -45.06 -33.79 -29.38
C GLY A 531 -44.89 -32.32 -28.98
N GLU A 532 -45.95 -31.52 -28.91
CA GLU A 532 -45.87 -30.09 -28.56
C GLU A 532 -45.32 -29.85 -27.14
N ASN A 533 -45.71 -30.70 -26.17
CA ASN A 533 -45.22 -30.64 -24.81
C ASN A 533 -44.51 -31.93 -24.41
N VAL A 534 -43.54 -31.80 -23.52
CA VAL A 534 -42.84 -32.90 -22.86
C VAL A 534 -43.13 -32.87 -21.36
N PHE A 535 -43.36 -34.04 -20.78
CA PHE A 535 -43.72 -34.21 -19.37
C PHE A 535 -42.67 -35.07 -18.66
N VAL A 536 -42.32 -34.68 -17.44
CA VAL A 536 -41.60 -35.52 -16.47
C VAL A 536 -42.59 -35.97 -15.40
N VAL A 537 -42.60 -37.27 -15.09
CA VAL A 537 -43.55 -37.87 -14.16
C VAL A 537 -42.82 -38.69 -13.10
N GLN A 538 -43.21 -38.51 -11.84
CA GLN A 538 -42.82 -39.33 -10.70
C GLN A 538 -44.05 -40.12 -10.22
N GLY A 539 -43.96 -41.45 -10.23
CA GLY A 539 -45.07 -42.39 -10.00
C GLY A 539 -45.53 -43.11 -11.26
N ARG A 540 -46.41 -44.10 -11.12
CA ARG A 540 -46.96 -44.85 -12.26
C ARG A 540 -47.95 -43.98 -13.04
N LEU A 541 -47.96 -44.09 -14.37
CA LEU A 541 -48.87 -43.31 -15.23
C LEU A 541 -50.37 -43.57 -14.97
N ASP A 542 -50.71 -44.75 -14.45
CA ASP A 542 -52.09 -45.15 -14.09
C ASP A 542 -52.49 -44.80 -12.65
N ASP A 543 -51.55 -44.27 -11.85
CA ASP A 543 -51.81 -43.85 -10.47
C ASP A 543 -52.21 -42.37 -10.44
N PRO A 544 -53.42 -41.99 -9.96
CA PRO A 544 -53.84 -40.59 -9.88
C PRO A 544 -52.98 -39.74 -8.92
N ALA A 545 -52.16 -40.35 -8.06
CA ALA A 545 -51.24 -39.66 -7.15
C ALA A 545 -49.87 -39.33 -7.78
N HIS A 546 -49.65 -39.58 -9.08
CA HIS A 546 -48.40 -39.21 -9.73
C HIS A 546 -48.17 -37.69 -9.73
N VAL A 547 -46.92 -37.29 -9.52
CA VAL A 547 -46.49 -35.89 -9.62
C VAL A 547 -45.93 -35.67 -11.01
N ARG A 548 -46.37 -34.60 -11.69
CA ARG A 548 -45.88 -34.28 -13.03
C ARG A 548 -45.57 -32.81 -13.20
N ALA A 549 -44.59 -32.52 -14.03
CA ALA A 549 -44.30 -31.20 -14.56
C ALA A 549 -44.17 -31.27 -16.08
N HIS A 550 -44.39 -30.15 -16.77
CA HIS A 550 -44.31 -30.10 -18.23
C HIS A 550 -43.76 -28.77 -18.72
N MET A 551 -43.22 -28.80 -19.92
CA MET A 551 -42.81 -27.61 -20.68
C MET A 551 -43.00 -27.84 -22.18
N LYS A 552 -42.89 -26.78 -22.99
CA LYS A 552 -42.91 -26.90 -24.45
C LYS A 552 -41.65 -27.61 -24.94
N THR A 553 -41.81 -28.58 -25.83
CA THR A 553 -40.67 -29.33 -26.40
C THR A 553 -39.71 -28.39 -27.14
N GLU A 554 -40.24 -27.41 -27.88
CA GLU A 554 -39.44 -26.41 -28.60
C GLU A 554 -38.60 -25.52 -27.66
N GLU A 555 -39.12 -25.19 -26.48
CA GLU A 555 -38.38 -24.43 -25.47
C GLU A 555 -37.27 -25.29 -24.84
N ALA A 556 -37.57 -26.56 -24.57
CA ALA A 556 -36.62 -27.50 -24.00
C ALA A 556 -35.45 -27.78 -24.95
N THR A 557 -35.69 -27.87 -26.27
CA THR A 557 -34.64 -28.11 -27.26
C THR A 557 -33.91 -26.84 -27.70
N ARG A 558 -34.44 -25.64 -27.49
CA ARG A 558 -33.74 -24.37 -27.79
C ARG A 558 -32.93 -23.82 -26.63
N THR A 559 -33.27 -24.16 -25.40
CA THR A 559 -32.56 -23.68 -24.22
C THR A 559 -31.14 -24.26 -24.20
N PRO A 560 -30.09 -23.43 -24.24
CA PRO A 560 -28.72 -23.91 -24.14
C PRO A 560 -28.51 -24.71 -22.85
N GLU A 561 -27.81 -25.84 -22.94
CA GLU A 561 -27.57 -26.76 -21.80
C GLU A 561 -26.99 -26.04 -20.57
N ASN A 562 -26.04 -25.13 -20.78
CA ASN A 562 -25.43 -24.33 -19.73
C ASN A 562 -26.43 -23.41 -19.01
N ALA A 563 -27.47 -22.91 -19.69
CA ALA A 563 -28.51 -22.09 -19.08
C ALA A 563 -29.42 -22.94 -18.17
N SER A 564 -29.73 -24.18 -18.57
CA SER A 564 -30.49 -25.12 -17.75
C SER A 564 -29.71 -25.58 -16.51
N PHE A 565 -28.41 -25.82 -16.63
CA PHE A 565 -27.55 -26.16 -15.47
C PHE A 565 -27.37 -25.00 -14.50
N ALA A 566 -27.18 -23.77 -15.00
CA ALA A 566 -27.16 -22.58 -14.14
C ALA A 566 -28.48 -22.41 -13.35
N LYS A 567 -29.63 -22.76 -13.95
CA LYS A 567 -30.94 -22.77 -13.26
C LYS A 567 -30.99 -23.84 -12.17
N VAL A 568 -30.42 -25.02 -12.40
CA VAL A 568 -30.32 -26.11 -11.42
C VAL A 568 -29.45 -25.72 -10.22
N ASP A 569 -28.32 -25.07 -10.45
CA ASP A 569 -27.44 -24.57 -9.39
C ASP A 569 -28.13 -23.51 -8.53
N ALA A 570 -28.81 -22.54 -9.15
CA ALA A 570 -29.58 -21.53 -8.44
C ALA A 570 -30.72 -22.15 -7.59
N LEU A 571 -31.33 -23.25 -8.04
CA LEU A 571 -32.32 -24.00 -7.27
C LEU A 571 -31.69 -24.75 -6.08
N ASN A 572 -30.49 -25.32 -6.25
CA ASN A 572 -29.71 -25.95 -5.19
C ASN A 572 -29.37 -24.97 -4.06
N GLU A 573 -28.85 -23.79 -4.42
CA GLU A 573 -28.48 -22.76 -3.45
C GLU A 573 -29.69 -22.27 -2.64
N ARG A 574 -30.84 -22.08 -3.29
CA ARG A 574 -32.11 -21.70 -2.62
C ARG A 574 -32.60 -22.77 -1.65
N MET A 575 -32.37 -24.05 -1.95
CA MET A 575 -32.73 -25.16 -1.05
C MET A 575 -31.74 -25.33 0.10
N ALA A 576 -30.45 -24.98 -0.09
CA ALA A 576 -29.42 -25.04 0.94
C ALA A 576 -29.44 -23.85 1.93
N THR A 577 -30.04 -22.71 1.56
CA THR A 577 -30.07 -21.46 2.34
C THR A 577 -31.38 -21.19 3.07
N GLN A 578 -32.18 -22.22 3.39
CA GLN A 578 -33.26 -22.10 4.38
C GLN A 578 -32.84 -22.65 5.75
N PRO A 579 -32.53 -21.78 6.74
CA PRO A 579 -32.45 -22.18 8.15
C PRO A 579 -33.58 -21.57 9.01
N ALA A 580 -34.01 -22.37 10.00
CA ALA A 580 -34.71 -21.90 11.19
C ALA A 580 -33.82 -20.94 12.01
N VAL A 581 -34.42 -19.85 12.51
CA VAL A 581 -33.84 -18.75 13.34
C VAL A 581 -33.54 -19.26 14.77
N PRO A 582 -32.44 -18.90 15.50
CA PRO A 582 -32.12 -17.53 16.02
C PRO A 582 -30.60 -17.13 16.17
N VAL A 583 -30.22 -15.86 15.95
CA VAL A 583 -29.97 -14.68 16.86
C VAL A 583 -28.56 -14.55 17.48
N GLN A 584 -27.85 -13.52 16.99
CA GLN A 584 -26.89 -12.55 17.59
C GLN A 584 -25.73 -12.99 18.49
N THR A 585 -24.51 -12.54 18.10
CA THR A 585 -23.76 -11.52 18.87
C THR A 585 -22.80 -10.75 17.95
N GLN A 586 -22.95 -9.41 17.91
CA GLN A 586 -21.95 -8.46 17.40
C GLN A 586 -21.09 -7.98 18.58
N GLY A 587 -19.79 -7.80 18.34
CA GLY A 587 -18.93 -7.04 19.24
C GLY A 587 -17.44 -7.09 18.83
N GLN A 588 -16.92 -5.90 18.49
CA GLN A 588 -15.51 -5.47 18.47
C GLN A 588 -14.64 -5.87 17.26
N GLU A 589 -14.22 -4.87 16.47
CA GLU A 589 -12.83 -4.39 16.48
C GLU A 589 -12.64 -3.23 15.49
N GLU A 590 -12.44 -2.04 16.04
CA GLU A 590 -11.90 -0.85 15.39
C GLU A 590 -10.54 -0.58 16.04
N LEU A 591 -9.44 -0.91 15.35
CA LEU A 591 -8.06 -0.42 15.59
C LEU A 591 -7.08 -1.09 14.61
N ALA A 592 -6.99 -0.59 13.37
CA ALA A 592 -5.88 -0.89 12.45
C ALA A 592 -5.77 0.14 11.33
N ARG A 593 -5.62 1.43 11.66
CA ARG A 593 -5.04 2.40 10.72
C ARG A 593 -3.53 2.41 10.93
N GLY A 594 -2.82 1.58 10.17
CA GLY A 594 -1.38 1.73 10.00
C GLY A 594 -1.08 3.07 9.28
N PRO A 595 0.09 3.68 9.51
CA PRO A 595 0.45 4.97 8.92
C PRO A 595 0.38 4.88 7.39
N SER A 596 -0.14 5.94 6.79
CA SER A 596 -0.28 6.10 5.35
C SER A 596 1.05 6.53 4.72
N ILE A 597 2.03 5.63 4.74
CA ILE A 597 3.36 5.88 4.16
C ILE A 597 3.21 6.00 2.64
N GLY A 598 3.61 7.15 2.09
CA GLY A 598 3.59 7.40 0.65
C GLY A 598 2.24 7.78 0.02
N ARG A 599 1.25 8.25 0.80
CA ARG A 599 0.07 8.95 0.25
C ARG A 599 0.24 10.46 0.27
#